data_AF-A0AAJ0M506-F1
#
_entry.id   AF-A0AAJ0M506-F1
#
_cell.length_a   1.000
_cell.length_b   1.000
_cell.length_c   1.000
_cell.angle_alpha   90.00
_cell.angle_beta   90.00
_cell.angle_gamma   90.00
#
_symmetry.space_group_name_H-M   'P 1'
#
loop_
_entity.id
_entity.type
_entity.pdbx_description
1 polymer ?
#
loop_
_entity_poly.entity_id
_entity_poly.type
_entity_poly.pdbx_seq_one_letter_code
_entity_poly.pdbx_strand_id
1 'polypeptide(L)'
;MAPTPPTVVSLKQSFLTTQTRRLSQPLAPTRAWRNANSNGTSEEEQSTALSEKAIDEALFKLNHRLQQHARRVYAPQAIRHVAEQIDQLYWNAAEARAGRGPHDIEGDDDDGGGGEGEEVAEGLSLGADLADPSVIATLPLEWDYPSEAAAQPAEAKRYAELAAELHALAERKREAAARVARLRRIQALLEPFSPSSATTTSAGEEGGGGGEEEEAGGLKGVQENLVTRNGEIEAELSRMRVLLARVGGRVGQLKEQAGSRGAGDGDSSVGSLFSERGGVEDVEMDEQRKVGMLLERF
;
A
#
# COMPACT_ATOMS: atom_id res chain seq x y z
N MET A 1 42.59 -13.01 -4.90
CA MET A 1 41.15 -12.69 -4.85
C MET A 1 40.40 -14.00 -4.74
N ALA A 2 39.60 -14.18 -3.70
CA ALA A 2 38.80 -15.39 -3.54
C ALA A 2 37.75 -15.46 -4.68
N PRO A 3 37.48 -16.64 -5.26
CA PRO A 3 36.42 -16.77 -6.27
C PRO A 3 35.08 -16.41 -5.63
N THR A 4 34.24 -15.67 -6.37
CA THR A 4 32.88 -15.35 -5.92
C THR A 4 32.08 -16.64 -5.71
N PRO A 5 31.19 -16.69 -4.71
CA PRO A 5 30.36 -17.87 -4.47
C PRO A 5 29.46 -18.15 -5.70
N PRO A 6 29.26 -19.43 -6.07
CA PRO A 6 28.43 -19.77 -7.22
C PRO A 6 26.97 -19.39 -6.96
N THR A 7 26.32 -18.76 -7.94
CA THR A 7 24.89 -18.45 -7.88
C THR A 7 24.05 -19.70 -8.14
N VAL A 8 22.79 -19.72 -7.69
CA VAL A 8 21.87 -20.84 -7.92
C VAL A 8 21.71 -21.13 -9.43
N VAL A 9 21.65 -20.09 -10.25
CA VAL A 9 21.60 -20.20 -11.71
C VAL A 9 22.89 -20.84 -12.26
N SER A 10 24.06 -20.50 -11.73
CA SER A 10 25.33 -21.11 -12.20
C SER A 10 25.43 -22.59 -11.82
N LEU A 11 24.89 -22.98 -10.65
CA LEU A 11 24.78 -24.39 -10.25
C LEU A 11 23.85 -25.15 -11.18
N LYS A 12 22.66 -24.62 -11.47
CA LYS A 12 21.70 -25.20 -12.43
C LYS A 12 22.33 -25.35 -13.83
N GLN A 13 23.03 -24.33 -14.30
CA GLN A 13 23.76 -24.38 -15.58
C GLN A 13 24.87 -25.45 -15.56
N SER A 14 25.63 -25.56 -14.48
CA SER A 14 26.70 -26.57 -14.34
C SER A 14 26.13 -28.00 -14.32
N PHE A 15 24.96 -28.20 -13.71
CA PHE A 15 24.25 -29.46 -13.72
C PHE A 15 23.78 -29.82 -15.14
N LEU A 16 23.09 -28.90 -15.83
CA LEU A 16 22.58 -29.13 -17.19
C LEU A 16 23.72 -29.38 -18.19
N THR A 17 24.83 -28.66 -18.10
CA THR A 17 26.01 -28.92 -18.93
C THR A 17 26.61 -30.30 -18.65
N THR A 18 26.66 -30.73 -17.39
CA THR A 18 27.14 -32.06 -17.01
C THR A 18 26.23 -33.17 -17.55
N GLN A 19 24.91 -33.01 -17.41
CA GLN A 19 23.94 -33.98 -17.94
C GLN A 19 24.00 -34.05 -19.47
N THR A 20 24.07 -32.89 -20.14
CA THR A 20 24.23 -32.83 -21.59
C THR A 20 25.48 -33.56 -22.04
N ARG A 21 26.62 -33.37 -21.34
CA ARG A 21 27.87 -34.08 -21.63
C ARG A 21 27.75 -35.60 -21.46
N ARG A 22 27.00 -36.07 -20.46
CA ARG A 22 26.75 -37.51 -20.24
C ARG A 22 25.91 -38.10 -21.36
N LEU A 23 24.84 -37.40 -21.75
CA LEU A 23 23.94 -37.84 -22.82
C LEU A 23 24.57 -37.72 -24.21
N SER A 24 25.50 -36.79 -24.40
CA SER A 24 26.23 -36.60 -25.66
C SER A 24 27.49 -37.47 -25.77
N GLN A 25 27.66 -38.48 -24.91
CA GLN A 25 28.80 -39.39 -25.01
C GLN A 25 28.72 -40.21 -26.30
N PRO A 26 29.86 -40.47 -26.97
CA PRO A 26 29.88 -41.28 -28.17
C PRO A 26 29.38 -42.69 -27.83
N LEU A 27 28.44 -43.16 -28.62
CA LEU A 27 27.90 -44.50 -28.49
C LEU A 27 28.95 -45.50 -29.00
N ALA A 28 29.17 -46.54 -28.22
CA ALA A 28 29.99 -47.68 -28.58
C ALA A 28 29.20 -48.96 -28.35
N PRO A 29 29.22 -49.91 -29.29
CA PRO A 29 28.54 -51.18 -29.11
C PRO A 29 29.18 -51.95 -27.96
N THR A 30 28.34 -52.57 -27.12
CA THR A 30 28.76 -53.40 -26.00
C THR A 30 29.57 -54.61 -26.48
N ARG A 31 30.53 -55.06 -25.66
CA ARG A 31 31.39 -56.22 -25.99
C ARG A 31 30.57 -57.49 -26.24
N ALA A 32 29.50 -57.68 -25.48
CA ALA A 32 28.58 -58.80 -25.67
C ALA A 32 27.94 -58.80 -27.07
N TRP A 33 27.52 -57.63 -27.57
CA TRP A 33 26.96 -57.51 -28.91
C TRP A 33 28.01 -57.80 -29.99
N ARG A 34 29.24 -57.30 -29.83
CA ARG A 34 30.32 -57.58 -30.79
C ARG A 34 30.61 -59.08 -30.88
N ASN A 35 30.67 -59.76 -29.73
CA ASN A 35 30.90 -61.20 -29.69
C ASN A 35 29.75 -62.00 -30.31
N ALA A 36 28.50 -61.56 -30.16
CA ALA A 36 27.35 -62.18 -30.82
C ALA A 36 27.37 -61.98 -32.34
N ASN A 37 27.78 -60.78 -32.80
CA ASN A 37 27.92 -60.50 -34.23
C ASN A 37 29.09 -61.27 -34.88
N SER A 38 30.16 -61.58 -34.13
CA SER A 38 31.29 -62.36 -34.63
C SER A 38 31.09 -63.88 -34.52
N ASN A 39 30.34 -64.36 -33.52
CA ASN A 39 30.19 -65.78 -33.20
C ASN A 39 28.87 -66.37 -33.72
N GLY A 40 28.34 -65.86 -34.84
CA GLY A 40 27.15 -66.42 -35.50
C GLY A 40 27.28 -67.94 -35.58
N THR A 41 26.36 -68.64 -34.90
CA THR A 41 26.52 -70.07 -34.57
C THR A 41 26.06 -70.95 -35.74
N SER A 42 25.35 -70.36 -36.70
CA SER A 42 24.81 -71.00 -37.90
C SER A 42 25.38 -70.37 -39.18
N GLU A 43 25.53 -71.15 -40.26
CA GLU A 43 26.03 -70.68 -41.57
C GLU A 43 25.14 -69.55 -42.17
N GLU A 44 23.83 -69.59 -41.89
CA GLU A 44 22.89 -68.52 -42.24
C GLU A 44 23.15 -67.22 -41.46
N GLU A 45 23.54 -67.30 -40.18
CA GLU A 45 23.82 -66.13 -39.33
C GLU A 45 25.16 -65.47 -39.69
N GLN A 46 26.16 -66.25 -40.10
CA GLN A 46 27.44 -65.74 -40.60
C GLN A 46 27.28 -64.94 -41.89
N SER A 47 26.30 -65.28 -42.73
CA SER A 47 25.95 -64.50 -43.92
C SER A 47 25.27 -63.15 -43.58
N THR A 48 24.68 -63.04 -42.39
CA THR A 48 24.04 -61.81 -41.87
C THR A 48 24.95 -60.98 -40.95
N ALA A 49 26.14 -61.49 -40.61
CA ALA A 49 27.09 -60.79 -39.75
C ALA A 49 27.51 -59.46 -40.38
N LEU A 50 27.28 -58.36 -39.66
CA LEU A 50 27.61 -57.03 -40.15
C LEU A 50 29.14 -56.84 -40.17
N SER A 51 29.65 -56.35 -41.30
CA SER A 51 31.07 -55.98 -41.43
C SER A 51 31.47 -54.93 -40.39
N GLU A 52 32.61 -55.14 -39.71
CA GLU A 52 33.17 -54.19 -38.74
C GLU A 52 33.34 -52.78 -39.34
N LYS A 53 33.76 -52.69 -40.61
CA LYS A 53 33.88 -51.41 -41.32
C LYS A 53 32.55 -50.70 -41.49
N ALA A 54 31.47 -51.44 -41.78
CA ALA A 54 30.13 -50.86 -41.92
C ALA A 54 29.59 -50.39 -40.56
N ILE A 55 29.90 -51.13 -39.49
CA ILE A 55 29.56 -50.77 -38.11
C ILE A 55 30.29 -49.49 -37.72
N ASP A 56 31.60 -49.41 -37.94
CA ASP A 56 32.41 -48.23 -37.63
C ASP A 56 31.96 -47.00 -38.42
N GLU A 57 31.65 -47.15 -39.71
CA GLU A 57 31.13 -46.05 -40.52
C GLU A 57 29.75 -45.57 -40.06
N ALA A 58 28.86 -46.50 -39.70
CA ALA A 58 27.55 -46.15 -39.15
C ALA A 58 27.65 -45.46 -37.79
N LEU A 59 28.51 -45.97 -36.90
CA LEU A 59 28.78 -45.38 -35.58
C LEU A 59 29.41 -44.00 -35.72
N PHE A 60 30.35 -43.83 -36.65
CA PHE A 60 30.95 -42.52 -36.94
C PHE A 60 29.88 -41.51 -37.37
N LYS A 61 29.03 -41.88 -38.33
CA LYS A 61 27.93 -41.00 -38.81
C LYS A 61 26.93 -40.67 -37.69
N LEU A 62 26.56 -41.66 -36.87
CA LEU A 62 25.63 -41.48 -35.75
C LEU A 62 26.22 -40.56 -34.68
N ASN A 63 27.45 -40.84 -34.23
CA ASN A 63 28.15 -40.03 -33.23
C ASN A 63 28.37 -38.60 -33.74
N HIS A 64 28.66 -38.43 -35.04
CA HIS A 64 28.76 -37.11 -35.64
C HIS A 64 27.43 -36.36 -35.62
N ARG A 65 26.31 -37.01 -36.00
CA ARG A 65 24.97 -36.41 -35.92
C ARG A 65 24.59 -36.05 -34.48
N LEU A 66 24.90 -36.92 -33.52
CA LEU A 66 24.65 -36.70 -32.09
C LEU A 66 25.43 -35.50 -31.55
N GLN A 67 26.70 -35.35 -31.93
CA GLN A 67 27.50 -34.17 -31.60
C GLN A 67 26.94 -32.88 -32.23
N GLN A 68 26.53 -32.94 -33.50
CA GLN A 68 25.91 -31.79 -34.17
C GLN A 68 24.61 -31.38 -33.49
N HIS A 69 23.76 -32.35 -33.14
CA HIS A 69 22.51 -32.10 -32.42
C HIS A 69 22.78 -31.50 -31.05
N ALA A 70 23.71 -32.08 -30.27
CA ALA A 70 24.06 -31.58 -28.95
C ALA A 70 24.55 -30.13 -28.98
N ARG A 71 25.35 -29.76 -29.98
CA ARG A 71 25.83 -28.37 -30.16
C ARG A 71 24.72 -27.40 -30.57
N ARG A 72 23.76 -27.84 -31.39
CA ARG A 72 22.67 -26.99 -31.88
C ARG A 72 21.57 -26.79 -30.85
N VAL A 73 21.15 -27.86 -30.17
CA VAL A 73 20.03 -27.83 -29.21
C VAL A 73 20.48 -27.31 -27.85
N TYR A 74 21.66 -27.75 -27.38
CA TYR A 74 22.18 -27.37 -26.07
C TYR A 74 23.30 -26.33 -26.20
N ALA A 75 23.02 -25.25 -26.93
CA ALA A 75 23.92 -24.11 -26.99
C ALA A 75 24.10 -23.49 -25.57
N PRO A 76 25.28 -22.93 -25.24
CA PRO A 76 25.52 -22.39 -23.89
C PRO A 76 24.48 -21.35 -23.45
N GLN A 77 23.99 -20.54 -24.39
CA GLN A 77 22.93 -19.55 -24.14
C GLN A 77 21.58 -20.21 -23.83
N ALA A 78 21.24 -21.28 -24.55
CA ALA A 78 20.00 -22.03 -24.30
C ALA A 78 20.03 -22.72 -22.93
N ILE A 79 21.17 -23.29 -22.54
CA ILE A 79 21.33 -23.89 -21.21
C ILE A 79 21.17 -22.85 -20.11
N ARG A 80 21.74 -21.65 -20.29
CA ARG A 80 21.57 -20.54 -19.35
C ARG A 80 20.10 -20.11 -19.24
N HIS A 81 19.43 -19.92 -20.37
CA HIS A 81 18.02 -19.53 -20.40
C HIS A 81 17.13 -20.58 -19.71
N VAL A 82 17.34 -21.87 -19.96
CA VAL A 82 16.59 -22.94 -19.25
C VAL A 82 16.89 -22.92 -17.76
N ALA A 83 18.14 -22.67 -17.34
CA ALA A 83 18.47 -22.54 -15.93
C ALA A 83 17.74 -21.36 -15.25
N GLU A 84 17.63 -20.22 -15.95
CA GLU A 84 16.87 -19.05 -15.51
C GLU A 84 15.36 -19.32 -15.47
N GLN A 85 14.80 -20.01 -16.47
CA GLN A 85 13.39 -20.41 -16.49
C GLN A 85 13.05 -21.37 -15.33
N ILE A 86 13.92 -22.35 -15.05
CA ILE A 86 13.75 -23.23 -13.90
C ILE A 86 13.77 -22.39 -12.62
N ASP A 87 14.70 -21.44 -12.49
CA ASP A 87 14.72 -20.52 -11.35
C ASP A 87 13.42 -19.74 -11.19
N GLN A 88 12.93 -19.11 -12.25
CA GLN A 88 11.65 -18.40 -12.25
C GLN A 88 10.48 -19.30 -11.87
N LEU A 89 10.42 -20.54 -12.38
CA LEU A 89 9.36 -21.48 -12.02
C LEU A 89 9.40 -21.85 -10.54
N TYR A 90 10.60 -22.01 -9.96
CA TYR A 90 10.72 -22.26 -8.51
C TYR A 90 10.27 -21.06 -7.69
N TRP A 91 10.63 -19.84 -8.10
CA TRP A 91 10.16 -18.61 -7.45
C TRP A 91 8.63 -18.45 -7.56
N ASN A 92 8.08 -18.60 -8.77
CA ASN A 92 6.64 -18.49 -8.99
C ASN A 92 5.86 -19.59 -8.26
N ALA A 93 6.39 -20.81 -8.16
CA ALA A 93 5.75 -21.90 -7.40
C ALA A 93 5.82 -21.66 -5.89
N ALA A 94 6.91 -21.06 -5.41
CA ALA A 94 7.05 -20.60 -4.03
C ALA A 94 6.04 -19.49 -3.72
N GLU A 95 5.95 -18.47 -4.58
CA GLU A 95 4.97 -17.38 -4.46
C GLU A 95 3.53 -17.89 -4.53
N ALA A 96 3.22 -18.84 -5.43
CA ALA A 96 1.89 -19.44 -5.52
C ALA A 96 1.52 -20.24 -4.27
N ARG A 97 2.49 -20.87 -3.60
CA ARG A 97 2.27 -21.54 -2.30
C ARG A 97 2.11 -20.55 -1.16
N ALA A 98 2.87 -19.45 -1.18
CA ALA A 98 2.76 -18.39 -0.17
C ALA A 98 1.48 -17.56 -0.32
N GLY A 99 1.03 -17.32 -1.55
CA GLY A 99 -0.21 -16.60 -1.88
C GLY A 99 -1.47 -17.44 -1.69
N ARG A 100 -1.35 -18.78 -1.72
CA ARG A 100 -2.41 -19.69 -1.27
C ARG A 100 -2.37 -19.74 0.25
N GLY A 101 -2.86 -18.68 0.88
CA GLY A 101 -3.01 -18.63 2.33
C GLY A 101 -3.90 -19.79 2.83
N PRO A 102 -3.92 -20.07 4.15
CA PRO A 102 -4.74 -21.13 4.76
C PRO A 102 -6.25 -21.01 4.54
N HIS A 103 -6.72 -19.97 3.84
CA HIS A 103 -8.10 -19.53 3.81
C HIS A 103 -8.87 -19.84 2.51
N ASP A 104 -8.20 -20.43 1.50
CA ASP A 104 -8.83 -20.78 0.21
C ASP A 104 -9.19 -22.28 0.09
N ILE A 105 -9.25 -23.00 1.22
CA ILE A 105 -9.92 -24.31 1.31
C ILE A 105 -11.29 -24.11 1.94
N GLU A 106 -12.14 -23.29 1.33
CA GLU A 106 -13.60 -23.48 1.42
C GLU A 106 -14.00 -24.44 0.28
N GLY A 107 -13.50 -25.66 0.39
CA GLY A 107 -14.00 -26.82 -0.32
C GLY A 107 -14.89 -27.58 0.64
N ASP A 108 -16.19 -27.35 0.49
CA ASP A 108 -17.28 -28.27 0.84
C ASP A 108 -16.84 -29.72 0.67
N ASP A 109 -16.53 -30.42 1.77
CA ASP A 109 -16.59 -31.88 1.89
C ASP A 109 -16.51 -32.26 3.37
N ASP A 110 -17.69 -32.46 3.93
CA ASP A 110 -18.01 -33.33 5.05
C ASP A 110 -17.36 -34.72 4.87
N ASP A 111 -16.31 -35.06 5.63
CA ASP A 111 -16.18 -36.41 6.20
C ASP A 111 -15.16 -36.44 7.36
N GLY A 112 -15.53 -37.15 8.42
CA GLY A 112 -14.78 -37.24 9.66
C GLY A 112 -13.56 -38.16 9.56
N GLY A 113 -12.48 -37.77 10.21
CA GLY A 113 -11.32 -38.64 10.38
C GLY A 113 -10.29 -38.01 11.29
N GLY A 114 -10.39 -38.30 12.58
CA GLY A 114 -9.41 -37.87 13.58
C GLY A 114 -8.00 -38.32 13.23
N GLY A 115 -7.10 -37.35 13.16
CA GLY A 115 -5.66 -37.54 13.07
C GLY A 115 -5.00 -36.41 13.84
N GLU A 116 -4.79 -36.62 15.14
CA GLU A 116 -3.89 -35.81 15.94
C GLU A 116 -2.47 -36.03 15.39
N GLY A 117 -1.96 -35.04 14.67
CA GLY A 117 -0.60 -35.09 14.14
C GLY A 117 -0.40 -34.03 13.08
N GLU A 118 0.61 -33.19 13.32
CA GLU A 118 1.27 -32.32 12.34
C GLU A 118 0.82 -30.84 12.34
N GLU A 119 1.15 -30.13 13.43
CA GLU A 119 1.41 -28.68 13.43
C GLU A 119 2.60 -28.37 12.50
N VAL A 120 2.40 -28.44 11.18
CA VAL A 120 3.42 -28.04 10.20
C VAL A 120 2.83 -26.94 9.33
N ALA A 121 2.80 -25.73 9.88
CA ALA A 121 2.54 -24.53 9.09
C ALA A 121 3.06 -23.25 9.76
N GLU A 122 4.30 -23.22 10.24
CA GLU A 122 4.89 -21.94 10.70
C GLU A 122 6.39 -21.82 10.42
N GLY A 123 6.88 -22.49 9.38
CA GLY A 123 8.20 -22.20 8.82
C GLY A 123 8.11 -21.04 7.83
N LEU A 124 9.07 -20.12 7.85
CA LEU A 124 9.25 -19.10 6.80
C LEU A 124 9.11 -19.77 5.42
N SER A 125 8.07 -19.44 4.68
CA SER A 125 7.91 -19.98 3.33
C SER A 125 9.10 -19.53 2.48
N LEU A 126 9.70 -20.46 1.74
CA LEU A 126 10.84 -20.15 0.88
C LEU A 126 10.41 -19.07 -0.13
N GLY A 127 10.94 -17.85 -0.02
CA GLY A 127 10.52 -16.69 -0.82
C GLY A 127 9.62 -15.67 -0.12
N ALA A 128 9.33 -15.85 1.17
CA ALA A 128 8.67 -14.81 1.97
C ALA A 128 9.51 -13.52 1.99
N ASP A 129 8.85 -12.37 1.81
CA ASP A 129 9.51 -11.07 1.98
C ASP A 129 9.82 -10.87 3.47
N LEU A 130 11.11 -10.95 3.81
CA LEU A 130 11.59 -10.76 5.17
C LEU A 130 11.46 -9.31 5.66
N ALA A 131 11.05 -8.38 4.80
CA ALA A 131 10.74 -7.00 5.16
C ALA A 131 9.25 -6.76 5.48
N ASP A 132 8.38 -7.74 5.24
CA ASP A 132 6.96 -7.66 5.56
C ASP A 132 6.74 -7.85 7.08
N PRO A 133 6.08 -6.92 7.78
CA PRO A 133 5.76 -7.08 9.21
C PRO A 133 4.97 -8.35 9.54
N SER A 134 4.19 -8.91 8.60
CA SER A 134 3.44 -10.15 8.83
C SER A 134 4.37 -11.37 8.94
N VAL A 135 5.37 -11.46 8.07
CA VAL A 135 6.41 -12.51 8.05
C VAL A 135 7.38 -12.33 9.20
N ILE A 136 7.72 -11.10 9.56
CA ILE A 136 8.54 -10.83 10.75
C ILE A 136 7.82 -11.32 12.01
N ALA A 137 6.50 -11.17 12.09
CA ALA A 137 5.71 -11.63 13.24
C ALA A 137 5.75 -13.15 13.44
N THR A 138 5.94 -13.94 12.37
CA THR A 138 6.07 -15.40 12.47
C THR A 138 7.48 -15.86 12.87
N LEU A 139 8.45 -14.94 12.99
CA LEU A 139 9.80 -15.31 13.41
C LEU A 139 9.86 -15.63 14.91
N PRO A 140 10.43 -16.79 15.28
CA PRO A 140 10.71 -17.13 16.66
C PRO A 140 11.58 -16.06 17.35
N LEU A 141 11.28 -15.77 18.61
CA LEU A 141 12.13 -14.89 19.44
C LEU A 141 13.37 -15.64 19.96
N GLU A 142 13.29 -16.96 20.03
CA GLU A 142 14.34 -17.84 20.53
C GLU A 142 14.72 -18.88 19.47
N TRP A 143 15.92 -19.43 19.58
CA TRP A 143 16.42 -20.41 18.62
C TRP A 143 15.60 -21.70 18.70
N ASP A 144 14.99 -22.13 17.59
CA ASP A 144 14.01 -23.24 17.54
C ASP A 144 14.53 -24.58 18.06
N TYR A 145 15.84 -24.83 17.91
CA TYR A 145 16.47 -26.08 18.31
C TYR A 145 17.26 -25.93 19.62
N PRO A 146 16.72 -26.34 20.77
CA PRO A 146 17.37 -26.18 22.07
C PRO A 146 18.69 -26.96 22.17
N SER A 147 18.83 -28.06 21.43
CA SER A 147 20.08 -28.83 21.34
C SER A 147 21.21 -28.05 20.68
N GLU A 148 20.90 -27.27 19.65
CA GLU A 148 21.88 -26.44 18.93
C GLU A 148 22.18 -25.15 19.69
N ALA A 149 21.15 -24.57 20.32
CA ALA A 149 21.31 -23.44 21.23
C ALA A 149 22.25 -23.77 22.41
N ALA A 150 22.19 -25.00 22.93
CA ALA A 150 23.11 -25.49 23.96
C ALA A 150 24.54 -25.70 23.44
N ALA A 151 24.70 -26.11 22.18
CA ALA A 151 26.00 -26.26 21.55
C ALA A 151 26.68 -24.91 21.26
N GLN A 152 25.90 -23.87 20.95
CA GLN A 152 26.39 -22.53 20.60
C GLN A 152 25.63 -21.43 21.34
N PRO A 153 25.84 -21.28 22.66
CA PRO A 153 25.06 -20.36 23.50
C PRO A 153 25.30 -18.88 23.17
N ALA A 154 26.44 -18.53 22.58
CA ALA A 154 26.74 -17.15 22.18
C ALA A 154 25.96 -16.73 20.92
N GLU A 155 25.76 -17.65 19.98
CA GLU A 155 25.02 -17.39 18.73
C GLU A 155 23.51 -17.36 18.99
N ALA A 156 23.01 -18.25 19.85
CA ALA A 156 21.63 -18.24 20.30
C ALA A 156 21.22 -16.91 20.97
N LYS A 157 22.09 -16.34 21.81
CA LYS A 157 21.85 -15.02 22.42
C LYS A 157 21.81 -13.90 21.39
N ARG A 158 22.76 -13.88 20.46
CA ARG A 158 22.81 -12.88 19.38
C ARG A 158 21.57 -12.96 18.50
N TYR A 159 21.11 -14.16 18.19
CA TYR A 159 19.86 -14.35 17.48
C TYR A 159 18.68 -13.76 18.24
N ALA A 160 18.53 -14.08 19.53
CA ALA A 160 17.43 -13.56 20.33
C ALA A 160 17.45 -12.02 20.43
N GLU A 161 18.64 -11.42 20.58
CA GLU A 161 18.83 -9.97 20.56
C GLU A 161 18.38 -9.37 19.21
N LEU A 162 18.85 -9.91 18.09
CA LEU A 162 18.52 -9.42 16.75
C LEU A 162 17.05 -9.65 16.38
N ALA A 163 16.46 -10.78 16.78
CA ALA A 163 15.06 -11.08 16.58
C ALA A 163 14.17 -10.07 17.33
N ALA A 164 14.50 -9.78 18.59
CA ALA A 164 13.79 -8.76 19.38
C ALA A 164 13.93 -7.36 18.75
N GLU A 165 15.12 -6.99 18.26
CA GLU A 165 15.34 -5.72 17.55
C GLU A 165 14.50 -5.64 16.26
N LEU A 166 14.42 -6.73 15.48
CA LEU A 166 13.62 -6.79 14.26
C LEU A 166 12.12 -6.63 14.53
N HIS A 167 11.59 -7.33 15.54
CA HIS A 167 10.20 -7.20 15.97
C HIS A 167 9.89 -5.76 16.39
N ALA A 168 10.74 -5.15 17.22
CA ALA A 168 10.56 -3.75 17.65
C ALA A 168 10.62 -2.74 16.47
N LEU A 169 11.51 -2.96 15.49
CA LEU A 169 11.57 -2.13 14.30
C LEU A 169 10.35 -2.32 13.40
N ALA A 170 9.84 -3.54 13.28
CA ALA A 170 8.62 -3.84 12.52
C ALA A 170 7.39 -3.14 13.13
N GLU A 171 7.26 -3.13 14.45
CA GLU A 171 6.22 -2.38 15.16
C GLU A 171 6.31 -0.87 14.87
N ARG A 172 7.50 -0.28 15.00
CA ARG A 172 7.73 1.15 14.69
C ARG A 172 7.39 1.49 13.24
N LYS A 173 7.75 0.61 12.30
CA LYS A 173 7.40 0.76 10.87
C LYS A 173 5.88 0.74 10.69
N ARG A 174 5.18 -0.16 11.38
CA ARG A 174 3.71 -0.29 11.35
C ARG A 174 3.02 0.96 11.89
N GLU A 175 3.48 1.50 13.02
CA GLU A 175 2.97 2.74 13.61
C GLU A 175 3.16 3.94 12.68
N ALA A 176 4.37 4.08 12.11
CA ALA A 176 4.67 5.14 11.16
C ALA A 176 3.78 5.04 9.92
N ALA A 177 3.60 3.84 9.37
CA ALA A 177 2.70 3.61 8.24
C ALA A 177 1.24 3.97 8.57
N ALA A 178 0.76 3.60 9.76
CA ALA A 178 -0.59 3.94 10.22
C ALA A 178 -0.77 5.48 10.38
N ARG A 179 0.25 6.18 10.88
CA ARG A 179 0.24 7.64 10.97
C ARG A 179 0.19 8.29 9.58
N VAL A 180 1.01 7.81 8.64
CA VAL A 180 1.00 8.30 7.25
C VAL A 180 -0.35 8.05 6.59
N ALA A 181 -0.94 6.86 6.76
CA ALA A 181 -2.26 6.54 6.22
C ALA A 181 -3.35 7.46 6.79
N ARG A 182 -3.31 7.75 8.10
CA ARG A 182 -4.23 8.69 8.75
C ARG A 182 -4.10 10.10 8.18
N LEU A 183 -2.86 10.60 8.03
CA LEU A 183 -2.61 11.92 7.47
C LEU A 183 -3.06 12.03 6.01
N ARG A 184 -2.80 11.00 5.20
CA ARG A 184 -3.29 10.93 3.82
C ARG A 184 -4.82 10.92 3.75
N ARG A 185 -5.49 10.21 4.66
CA ARG A 185 -6.96 10.24 4.75
C ARG A 185 -7.49 11.64 5.10
N ILE A 186 -6.86 12.32 6.06
CA ILE A 186 -7.22 13.70 6.41
C ILE A 186 -6.96 14.64 5.23
N GLN A 187 -5.83 14.48 4.53
CA GLN A 187 -5.51 15.25 3.34
C GLN A 187 -6.56 15.05 2.23
N ALA A 188 -7.01 13.80 1.99
CA ALA A 188 -8.07 13.52 1.02
C ALA A 188 -9.42 14.16 1.39
N LEU A 189 -9.74 14.26 2.69
CA LEU A 189 -10.94 14.96 3.15
C LEU A 189 -10.83 16.50 3.03
N LEU A 190 -9.60 17.03 3.09
CA LEU A 190 -9.31 18.45 2.94
C LEU A 190 -9.12 18.88 1.49
N GLU A 191 -8.87 17.94 0.57
CA GLU A 191 -8.70 18.22 -0.86
C GLU A 191 -9.84 19.05 -1.47
N PRO A 192 -11.14 18.76 -1.21
CA PRO A 192 -12.25 19.55 -1.74
C PRO A 192 -12.31 20.97 -1.19
N PHE A 193 -11.69 21.21 -0.03
CA PHE A 193 -11.64 22.52 0.65
C PHE A 193 -10.32 23.26 0.37
N SER A 194 -9.42 22.67 -0.42
CA SER A 194 -8.20 23.32 -0.84
C SER A 194 -8.56 24.49 -1.77
N PRO A 195 -7.99 25.70 -1.56
CA PRO A 195 -8.31 26.90 -2.35
C PRO A 195 -8.04 26.74 -3.86
N SER A 196 -7.34 25.68 -4.26
CA SER A 196 -7.12 25.32 -5.67
C SER A 196 -8.30 24.61 -6.34
N SER A 197 -9.24 24.01 -5.59
CA SER A 197 -10.39 23.30 -6.19
C SER A 197 -11.45 24.27 -6.72
N ALA A 198 -11.64 25.41 -6.04
CA ALA A 198 -12.60 26.45 -6.43
C ALA A 198 -12.23 27.17 -7.75
N THR A 199 -10.96 27.19 -8.15
CA THR A 199 -10.50 27.90 -9.36
C THR A 199 -10.81 27.14 -10.67
N THR A 200 -11.41 25.94 -10.62
CA THR A 200 -11.62 25.12 -11.83
C THR A 200 -13.04 25.16 -12.42
N THR A 201 -13.98 25.89 -11.83
CA THR A 201 -15.34 26.06 -12.41
C THR A 201 -15.58 27.39 -13.12
N SER A 202 -14.56 28.25 -13.24
CA SER A 202 -14.61 29.47 -14.06
C SER A 202 -13.61 29.43 -15.23
N ALA A 203 -13.45 28.27 -15.86
CA ALA A 203 -12.73 28.16 -17.13
C ALA A 203 -13.61 28.70 -18.27
N GLY A 204 -13.56 30.02 -18.43
CA GLY A 204 -14.21 30.74 -19.51
C GLY A 204 -14.19 32.24 -19.28
N GLU A 205 -13.01 32.87 -19.36
CA GLU A 205 -12.76 34.10 -20.13
C GLU A 205 -11.40 34.73 -19.78
N GLU A 206 -10.83 35.33 -20.81
CA GLU A 206 -9.47 35.81 -20.99
C GLU A 206 -9.12 37.05 -20.13
N GLY A 207 -7.83 37.28 -19.87
CA GLY A 207 -7.34 38.60 -19.47
C GLY A 207 -6.09 38.59 -18.60
N GLY A 208 -4.98 39.08 -19.14
CA GLY A 208 -3.68 39.14 -18.48
C GLY A 208 -3.44 40.34 -17.55
N GLY A 209 -2.20 40.45 -17.07
CA GLY A 209 -1.66 41.65 -16.42
C GLY A 209 -1.09 41.36 -15.03
N GLY A 210 0.22 41.57 -14.88
CA GLY A 210 0.97 41.32 -13.65
C GLY A 210 0.78 42.37 -12.55
N GLY A 211 1.42 42.12 -11.42
CA GLY A 211 1.55 43.06 -10.30
C GLY A 211 1.76 42.32 -8.98
N GLU A 212 2.95 42.49 -8.41
CA GLU A 212 3.34 42.05 -7.07
C GLU A 212 2.54 42.80 -6.01
N GLU A 213 1.75 42.12 -5.18
CA GLU A 213 1.41 42.57 -3.82
C GLU A 213 1.24 41.35 -2.90
N GLU A 214 2.12 41.25 -1.90
CA GLU A 214 1.92 40.44 -0.70
C GLU A 214 0.79 41.07 0.13
N GLU A 215 -0.34 40.39 0.28
CA GLU A 215 -1.02 40.22 1.58
C GLU A 215 -2.21 39.25 1.47
N ALA A 216 -2.10 38.12 2.19
CA ALA A 216 -3.20 37.43 2.86
C ALA A 216 -4.50 37.14 2.08
N GLY A 217 -4.44 36.63 0.85
CA GLY A 217 -5.61 36.14 0.09
C GLY A 217 -5.98 34.66 0.33
N GLY A 218 -5.50 34.03 1.40
CA GLY A 218 -5.37 32.58 1.53
C GLY A 218 -6.50 31.82 2.24
N LEU A 219 -7.76 32.28 2.27
CA LEU A 219 -8.88 31.51 2.89
C LEU A 219 -10.25 31.77 2.22
N LYS A 220 -10.28 32.04 0.92
CA LYS A 220 -11.51 32.45 0.21
C LYS A 220 -12.57 31.33 0.00
N GLY A 221 -12.39 30.14 0.58
CA GLY A 221 -13.23 28.98 0.32
C GLY A 221 -14.19 28.55 1.43
N VAL A 222 -14.00 28.99 2.69
CA VAL A 222 -14.66 28.31 3.82
C VAL A 222 -15.48 29.24 4.72
N GLN A 223 -15.36 30.56 4.63
CA GLN A 223 -15.93 31.45 5.66
C GLN A 223 -16.52 32.79 5.15
N GLU A 224 -17.08 32.84 3.94
CA GLU A 224 -17.79 34.06 3.48
C GLU A 224 -19.00 34.40 4.36
N ASN A 225 -19.56 33.42 5.07
CA ASN A 225 -20.71 33.58 5.98
C ASN A 225 -20.32 33.66 7.47
N LEU A 226 -19.03 33.76 7.81
CA LEU A 226 -18.64 33.90 9.21
C LEU A 226 -18.83 35.36 9.64
N VAL A 227 -19.77 35.60 10.56
CA VAL A 227 -19.92 36.91 11.23
C VAL A 227 -18.71 37.11 12.13
N THR A 228 -17.66 37.71 11.57
CA THR A 228 -16.47 38.09 12.32
C THR A 228 -16.69 39.45 12.99
N ARG A 229 -16.01 39.66 14.11
CA ARG A 229 -15.94 40.98 14.77
C ARG A 229 -15.21 41.93 13.82
N ASN A 230 -15.88 43.01 13.41
CA ASN A 230 -15.56 43.92 12.29
C ASN A 230 -15.89 43.40 10.88
N GLY A 231 -16.78 42.42 10.74
CA GLY A 231 -17.21 41.90 9.44
C GLY A 231 -18.15 42.85 8.68
N GLU A 232 -18.36 42.58 7.39
CA GLU A 232 -19.22 43.39 6.51
C GLU A 232 -20.66 43.53 7.04
N ILE A 233 -21.20 42.46 7.64
CA ILE A 233 -22.52 42.44 8.26
C ILE A 233 -22.56 43.36 9.49
N GLU A 234 -21.52 43.38 10.33
CA GLU A 234 -21.46 44.27 11.50
C GLU A 234 -21.36 45.74 11.07
N ALA A 235 -20.61 46.02 10.01
CA ALA A 235 -20.55 47.35 9.41
C ALA A 235 -21.91 47.80 8.87
N GLU A 236 -22.64 46.92 8.17
CA GLU A 236 -23.98 47.21 7.65
C GLU A 236 -25.01 47.38 8.79
N LEU A 237 -24.95 46.54 9.82
CA LEU A 237 -25.78 46.69 11.02
C LEU A 237 -25.49 48.00 11.76
N SER A 238 -24.23 48.41 11.81
CA SER A 238 -23.84 49.69 12.39
C SER A 238 -24.38 50.87 11.57
N ARG A 239 -24.33 50.79 10.24
CA ARG A 239 -24.98 51.77 9.35
C ARG A 239 -26.50 51.80 9.57
N MET A 240 -27.13 50.64 9.73
CA MET A 240 -28.56 50.52 9.99
C MET A 240 -28.96 51.15 11.34
N ARG A 241 -28.17 50.97 12.41
CA ARG A 241 -28.41 51.64 13.71
C ARG A 241 -28.38 53.15 13.59
N VAL A 242 -27.41 53.71 12.84
CA VAL A 242 -27.32 55.15 12.62
C VAL A 242 -28.50 55.67 11.80
N LEU A 243 -28.93 54.92 10.78
CA LEU A 243 -30.13 55.26 10.00
C LEU A 243 -31.39 55.21 10.85
N LEU A 244 -31.58 54.18 11.68
CA LEU A 244 -32.72 54.06 12.59
C LEU A 244 -32.75 55.20 13.62
N ALA A 245 -31.60 55.59 14.18
CA ALA A 245 -31.52 56.73 15.08
C ALA A 245 -31.94 58.04 14.38
N ARG A 246 -31.51 58.26 13.13
CA ARG A 246 -31.90 59.44 12.35
C ARG A 246 -33.37 59.43 11.94
N VAL A 247 -33.91 58.28 11.53
CA VAL A 247 -35.32 58.12 11.17
C VAL A 247 -36.19 58.30 12.41
N GLY A 248 -35.84 57.69 13.54
CA GLY A 248 -36.52 57.88 14.82
C GLY A 248 -36.52 59.34 15.26
N GLY A 249 -35.39 60.04 15.14
CA GLY A 249 -35.31 61.48 15.41
C GLY A 249 -36.19 62.32 14.48
N ARG A 250 -36.20 62.03 13.18
CA ARG A 250 -37.02 62.76 12.18
C ARG A 250 -38.52 62.48 12.34
N VAL A 251 -38.90 61.24 12.68
CA VAL A 251 -40.30 60.87 12.99
C VAL A 251 -40.75 61.49 14.31
N GLY A 252 -39.86 61.56 15.31
CA GLY A 252 -40.12 62.29 16.56
C GLY A 252 -40.37 63.77 16.31
N GLN A 253 -39.53 64.43 15.51
CA GLN A 253 -39.71 65.82 15.10
C GLN A 253 -40.99 66.03 14.29
N LEU A 254 -41.35 65.11 13.38
CA LEU A 254 -42.62 65.16 12.65
C LEU A 254 -43.84 64.98 13.58
N LYS A 255 -43.73 64.15 14.62
CA LYS A 255 -44.79 64.00 15.64
C LYS A 255 -44.92 65.25 16.51
N GLU A 256 -43.82 65.90 16.88
CA GLU A 256 -43.83 67.21 17.55
C GLU A 256 -44.41 68.30 16.65
N GLN A 257 -44.09 68.29 15.35
CA GLN A 257 -44.63 69.25 14.39
C GLN A 257 -46.11 69.00 14.08
N ALA A 258 -46.57 67.75 14.12
CA ALA A 258 -47.98 67.38 14.05
C ALA A 258 -48.73 67.75 15.35
N GLY A 259 -48.09 67.60 16.52
CA GLY A 259 -48.60 68.10 17.79
C GLY A 259 -48.66 69.64 17.87
N SER A 260 -47.77 70.33 17.15
CA SER A 260 -47.74 71.80 17.06
C SER A 260 -48.71 72.37 16.02
N ARG A 261 -49.19 71.58 15.05
CA ARG A 261 -50.17 72.01 14.02
C ARG A 261 -51.62 71.61 14.32
N GLY A 262 -51.85 70.88 15.41
CA GLY A 262 -53.16 70.70 16.04
C GLY A 262 -53.25 71.56 17.29
N ALA A 263 -53.37 72.88 17.11
CA ALA A 263 -53.67 73.78 18.22
C ALA A 263 -55.15 73.64 18.62
N GLY A 264 -55.41 73.55 19.93
CA GLY A 264 -56.65 74.01 20.51
C GLY A 264 -57.52 72.94 21.16
N ASP A 265 -57.66 73.11 22.48
CA ASP A 265 -58.87 72.87 23.25
C ASP A 265 -59.21 71.41 23.66
N GLY A 266 -59.58 71.25 24.92
CA GLY A 266 -60.10 69.98 25.46
C GLY A 266 -59.29 69.39 26.60
N ASP A 267 -59.45 69.99 27.78
CA ASP A 267 -59.40 69.27 29.05
C ASP A 267 -60.25 67.99 28.99
N SER A 268 -59.62 66.83 29.12
CA SER A 268 -60.20 65.67 29.82
C SER A 268 -59.19 64.53 29.95
N SER A 269 -58.86 64.20 31.20
CA SER A 269 -58.85 62.84 31.75
C SER A 269 -58.86 61.68 30.74
N VAL A 270 -57.72 60.98 30.60
CA VAL A 270 -57.49 59.52 30.68
C VAL A 270 -56.17 59.16 29.98
N GLY A 271 -55.21 58.55 30.68
CA GLY A 271 -54.03 58.01 29.99
C GLY A 271 -52.73 57.85 30.78
N SER A 272 -52.76 57.47 32.06
CA SER A 272 -51.57 56.91 32.71
C SER A 272 -51.55 55.40 32.47
N LEU A 273 -50.99 54.96 31.34
CA LEU A 273 -50.87 53.53 31.02
C LEU A 273 -49.69 53.14 30.11
N PHE A 274 -48.71 54.01 29.88
CA PHE A 274 -47.50 53.67 29.11
C PHE A 274 -46.25 54.42 29.59
N SER A 275 -45.97 54.38 30.89
CA SER A 275 -44.65 54.70 31.43
C SER A 275 -44.00 53.44 31.98
N GLU A 276 -43.79 52.44 31.13
CA GLU A 276 -42.85 51.36 31.39
C GLU A 276 -41.61 51.59 30.52
N ARG A 277 -40.74 52.42 31.09
CA ARG A 277 -39.38 52.69 30.64
C ARG A 277 -38.56 51.44 30.95
N GLY A 278 -38.65 50.42 30.09
CA GLY A 278 -37.69 49.32 30.04
C GLY A 278 -36.37 49.85 29.49
N GLY A 279 -35.42 50.13 30.38
CA GLY A 279 -34.08 50.55 30.02
C GLY A 279 -33.34 49.42 29.32
N VAL A 280 -32.63 49.75 28.24
CA VAL A 280 -31.77 48.82 27.47
C VAL A 280 -30.71 48.14 28.37
N GLU A 281 -30.38 48.75 29.52
CA GLU A 281 -29.47 48.20 30.53
C GLU A 281 -30.04 46.99 31.30
N ASP A 282 -31.35 46.89 31.50
CA ASP A 282 -31.96 45.74 32.20
C ASP A 282 -31.91 44.48 31.33
N VAL A 283 -32.02 44.62 30.01
CA VAL A 283 -31.93 43.49 29.07
C VAL A 283 -30.50 42.95 29.00
N GLU A 284 -29.49 43.83 28.97
CA GLU A 284 -28.08 43.39 28.99
C GLU A 284 -27.70 42.71 30.31
N MET A 285 -28.21 43.18 31.45
CA MET A 285 -27.97 42.57 32.75
C MET A 285 -28.61 41.17 32.87
N ASP A 286 -29.81 40.98 32.31
CA ASP A 286 -30.48 39.69 32.32
C ASP A 286 -29.86 38.68 31.35
N GLU A 287 -29.31 39.15 30.22
CA GLU A 287 -28.54 38.31 29.30
C GLU A 287 -27.22 37.85 29.92
N GLN A 288 -26.48 38.75 30.59
CA GLN A 288 -25.25 38.41 31.31
C GLN A 288 -25.49 37.40 32.43
N ARG A 289 -26.60 37.52 33.17
CA ARG A 289 -27.01 36.53 34.19
C ARG A 289 -27.33 35.16 33.59
N LYS A 290 -28.03 35.11 32.46
CA LYS A 290 -28.31 33.84 31.76
C LYS A 290 -27.04 33.17 31.26
N VAL A 291 -26.09 33.93 30.71
CA VAL A 291 -24.80 33.42 30.24
C VAL A 291 -23.97 32.87 31.41
N GLY A 292 -23.96 33.56 32.56
CA GLY A 292 -23.31 33.07 33.79
C GLY A 292 -23.88 31.72 34.26
N MET A 293 -25.21 31.57 34.28
CA MET A 293 -25.86 30.31 34.66
C MET A 293 -25.60 29.15 33.67
N LEU A 294 -25.37 29.46 32.39
CA LEU A 294 -25.02 28.44 31.39
C LEU A 294 -23.56 27.97 31.49
N LEU A 295 -22.66 28.85 31.92
CA LEU A 295 -21.25 28.54 32.13
C LEU A 295 -20.99 27.71 33.40
N GLU A 296 -21.84 27.82 34.43
CA GLU A 296 -21.75 26.95 35.62
C GLU A 296 -22.27 25.52 35.39
N ARG A 297 -22.91 25.25 34.24
CA ARG A 297 -23.49 23.94 33.91
C ARG A 297 -22.59 23.07 33.01
N PHE A 298 -21.43 23.58 32.60
CA PHE A 298 -20.39 22.87 31.86
C PHE A 298 -19.07 22.89 32.65
#